data_AF-A0A9P7YAR5-F1
#
_entry.id   AF-A0A9P7YAR5-F1
#
_cell.length_a   1.000
_cell.length_b   1.000
_cell.length_c   1.000
_cell.angle_alpha   90.00
_cell.angle_beta   90.00
_cell.angle_gamma   90.00
#
_symmetry.space_group_name_H-M   'P 1'
#
loop_
_entity.id
_entity.type
_entity.pdbx_description
1 polymer ?
#
loop_
_entity_poly.entity_id
_entity_poly.type
_entity_poly.pdbx_seq_one_letter_code
_entity_poly.pdbx_strand_id
1 'polypeptide(L)'
;MSTSSLPGGTHVLSGVESQHLRSFCTSESFSQSDLDTYAYLLQSGPLDDIRNDFSQRAQNGNSQEISGLDVARQSLAAIAYGPTKVPLFNYLLQLTILNPSSRTLYLDITRFLALEAKVPCDSLDLRSTSAFMYAISTKPYWDPEFAEIMLEADATVNRRIDYSSDGKKKTIDALKWFLQKGGDLDIKDGDGVTPRRIGTAVVRLVPGMSRLLNGNSNSGASSASSGPKL
;
A
#
# COMPACT_ATOMS: atom_id res chain seq x y z
N MET A 1 19.66 10.73 24.61
CA MET A 1 19.76 9.58 23.70
C MET A 1 19.85 10.14 22.29
N SER A 2 20.90 9.79 21.55
CA SER A 2 21.24 10.36 20.24
C SER A 2 20.10 10.22 19.24
N THR A 3 19.72 11.33 18.61
CA THR A 3 18.95 11.37 17.38
C THR A 3 19.82 10.82 16.25
N SER A 4 19.81 9.50 16.05
CA SER A 4 20.38 8.89 14.85
C SER A 4 19.54 9.37 13.67
N SER A 5 20.13 10.25 12.86
CA SER A 5 19.63 10.66 11.56
C SER A 5 19.30 9.41 10.74
N LEU A 6 18.01 9.14 10.54
CA LEU A 6 17.57 8.13 9.59
C LEU A 6 18.15 8.52 8.21
N PRO A 7 18.92 7.65 7.54
CA PRO A 7 19.52 7.99 6.26
C PRO A 7 18.42 8.21 5.22
N GLY A 8 18.33 9.43 4.70
CA GLY A 8 17.59 9.72 3.49
C GLY A 8 18.36 9.17 2.30
N GLY A 9 17.94 8.03 1.77
CA GLY A 9 18.55 7.44 0.59
C GLY A 9 17.71 6.29 0.06
N THR A 10 17.73 6.10 -1.25
CA THR A 10 17.11 4.97 -1.99
C THR A 10 17.70 3.59 -1.63
N HIS A 11 18.40 3.49 -0.50
CA HIS A 11 19.04 2.28 -0.01
C HIS A 11 18.01 1.35 0.59
N VAL A 12 17.90 0.14 0.05
CA VAL A 12 17.03 -0.90 0.61
C VAL A 12 17.66 -1.39 1.92
N LEU A 13 17.02 -1.06 3.04
CA LEU A 13 17.43 -1.56 4.35
C LEU A 13 17.32 -3.09 4.39
N SER A 14 18.36 -3.75 4.89
CA SER A 14 18.41 -5.21 5.07
C SER A 14 19.04 -5.56 6.41
N GLY A 15 18.86 -6.80 6.87
CA GLY A 15 19.50 -7.31 8.09
C GLY A 15 19.20 -6.45 9.34
N VAL A 16 20.25 -6.05 10.06
CA VAL A 16 20.13 -5.32 11.34
C VAL A 16 19.47 -3.95 11.18
N GLU A 17 19.73 -3.23 10.09
CA GLU A 17 19.11 -1.91 9.84
C GLU A 17 17.61 -2.03 9.60
N SER A 18 17.20 -3.02 8.80
CA SER A 18 15.78 -3.32 8.59
C SER A 18 15.11 -3.73 9.90
N GLN A 19 15.83 -4.45 10.76
CA GLN A 19 15.32 -4.85 12.06
C GLN A 19 15.15 -3.66 13.02
N HIS A 20 16.10 -2.73 13.06
CA HIS A 20 15.96 -1.51 13.86
C HIS A 20 14.76 -0.68 13.43
N LEU A 21 14.54 -0.50 12.13
CA LEU A 21 13.38 0.22 11.63
C LEU A 21 12.08 -0.52 12.00
N ARG A 22 12.02 -1.84 11.83
CA ARG A 22 10.86 -2.63 12.28
C ARG A 22 10.60 -2.45 13.77
N SER A 23 11.64 -2.55 14.60
CA SER A 23 11.54 -2.36 16.05
C SER A 23 10.99 -0.98 16.41
N PHE A 24 11.50 0.09 15.79
CA PHE A 24 10.98 1.44 15.96
C PHE A 24 9.51 1.55 15.54
N CYS A 25 9.16 1.10 14.33
CA CYS A 25 7.78 1.15 13.85
C CYS A 25 6.80 0.31 14.69
N THR A 26 7.28 -0.72 15.40
CA THR A 26 6.46 -1.51 16.33
C THR A 26 6.42 -0.97 17.77
N SER A 27 7.38 -0.13 18.16
CA SER A 27 7.40 0.50 19.50
C SER A 27 6.64 1.81 19.54
N GLU A 28 6.45 2.45 18.38
CA GLU A 28 5.75 3.72 18.26
C GLU A 28 4.26 3.53 17.93
N SER A 29 3.45 4.45 18.43
CA SER A 29 2.05 4.61 18.05
C SER A 29 1.75 6.10 17.92
N PHE A 30 0.80 6.47 17.06
CA PHE A 30 0.33 7.85 17.04
C PHE A 30 -0.68 8.06 18.18
N SER A 31 -0.65 9.24 18.76
CA SER A 31 -1.51 9.72 19.82
C SER A 31 -2.50 10.75 19.28
N GLN A 32 -3.42 11.23 20.12
CA GLN A 32 -4.36 12.28 19.72
C GLN A 32 -3.64 13.58 19.30
N SER A 33 -2.49 13.90 19.88
CA SER A 33 -1.71 15.09 19.49
C SER A 33 -1.05 14.97 18.11
N ASP A 34 -0.98 13.77 17.54
CA ASP A 34 -0.44 13.52 16.21
C ASP A 34 -1.50 13.68 15.10
N LEU A 35 -2.77 13.87 15.47
CA LEU A 35 -3.91 13.94 14.57
C LEU A 35 -4.34 15.40 14.37
N ASP A 36 -4.53 15.78 13.11
CA ASP A 36 -5.06 17.09 12.74
C ASP A 36 -6.59 17.07 12.62
N THR A 37 -7.19 18.24 12.39
CA THR A 37 -8.65 18.36 12.19
C THR A 37 -9.15 17.45 11.06
N TYR A 38 -8.36 17.26 10.00
CA TYR A 38 -8.73 16.41 8.88
C TYR A 38 -8.75 14.92 9.28
N ALA A 39 -7.83 14.47 10.15
CA ALA A 39 -7.86 13.11 10.70
C ALA A 39 -9.16 12.80 11.45
N TYR A 40 -9.66 13.75 12.24
CA TYR A 40 -10.95 13.60 12.94
C TYR A 40 -12.13 13.57 11.96
N LEU A 41 -12.05 14.38 10.90
CA LEU A 41 -13.03 14.37 9.82
C LEU A 41 -13.05 13.01 9.10
N LEU A 42 -11.88 12.40 8.84
CA LEU A 42 -11.79 11.06 8.25
C LEU A 42 -12.34 9.96 9.17
N GLN A 43 -12.20 10.10 10.50
CA GLN A 43 -12.66 9.09 11.46
C GLN A 43 -14.18 9.00 11.57
N SER A 44 -14.87 10.13 11.45
CA SER A 44 -16.29 10.24 11.86
C SER A 44 -17.14 11.22 11.05
N GLY A 45 -16.52 12.05 10.21
CA GLY A 45 -17.22 13.04 9.40
C GLY A 45 -18.04 12.40 8.28
N PRO A 46 -19.15 13.04 7.86
CA PRO A 46 -19.89 12.61 6.68
C PRO A 46 -19.05 12.80 5.42
N LEU A 47 -19.30 11.98 4.40
CA LEU A 47 -18.58 12.05 3.12
C LEU A 47 -18.67 13.44 2.46
N ASP A 48 -19.80 14.12 2.62
CA ASP A 48 -20.00 15.46 2.06
C ASP A 48 -19.03 16.50 2.64
N ASP A 49 -18.68 16.39 3.92
CA ASP A 49 -17.72 17.30 4.54
C ASP A 49 -16.29 17.06 4.01
N ILE A 50 -15.95 15.80 3.68
CA ILE A 50 -14.69 15.48 3.00
C ILE A 50 -14.66 16.08 1.59
N ARG A 51 -15.78 16.01 0.86
CA ARG A 51 -15.92 16.64 -0.47
C ARG A 51 -15.80 18.16 -0.39
N ASN A 52 -16.37 18.76 0.67
CA ASN A 52 -16.29 20.19 0.92
C ASN A 52 -14.85 20.62 1.27
N ASP A 53 -14.15 19.91 2.15
CA ASP A 53 -12.74 20.18 2.47
C ASP A 53 -11.86 20.12 1.21
N PHE A 54 -12.02 19.07 0.38
CA PHE A 54 -11.30 18.96 -0.89
C PHE A 54 -11.57 20.16 -1.81
N SER A 55 -12.85 20.54 -1.95
CA SER A 55 -13.26 21.67 -2.79
C SER A 55 -12.68 23.00 -2.29
N GLN A 56 -12.63 23.19 -0.97
CA GLN A 56 -12.01 24.38 -0.36
C GLN A 56 -10.51 24.44 -0.62
N ARG A 57 -9.78 23.31 -0.46
CA ARG A 57 -8.36 23.24 -0.83
C ARG A 57 -8.14 23.60 -2.30
N ALA A 58 -9.01 23.11 -3.17
CA ALA A 58 -8.93 23.37 -4.60
C ALA A 58 -9.17 24.85 -4.93
N GLN A 59 -10.12 25.50 -4.27
CA GLN A 59 -10.40 26.93 -4.47
C GLN A 59 -9.25 27.81 -3.95
N ASN A 60 -8.64 27.43 -2.83
CA ASN A 60 -7.55 28.18 -2.20
C ASN A 60 -6.22 28.03 -2.96
N GLY A 61 -6.08 26.98 -3.77
CA GLY A 61 -4.85 26.64 -4.50
C GLY A 61 -4.61 27.38 -5.81
N ASN A 62 -5.38 28.43 -6.14
CA ASN A 62 -5.22 29.16 -7.41
C ASN A 62 -3.95 30.03 -7.42
N SER A 63 -2.81 29.44 -7.77
CA SER A 63 -1.64 30.15 -8.29
C SER A 63 -1.70 30.21 -9.83
N GLN A 64 -0.99 31.15 -10.46
CA GLN A 64 -1.01 31.28 -11.93
C GLN A 64 -0.40 30.09 -12.68
N GLU A 65 0.25 29.15 -11.99
CA GLU A 65 1.06 28.08 -12.58
C GLU A 65 0.54 26.66 -12.34
N ILE A 66 -0.31 26.44 -11.32
CA ILE A 66 -0.79 25.10 -10.95
C ILE A 66 -2.31 25.15 -10.76
N SER A 67 -3.02 24.17 -11.33
CA SER A 67 -4.46 24.03 -11.11
C SER A 67 -4.75 23.84 -9.63
N GLY A 68 -5.74 24.56 -9.09
CA GLY A 68 -6.13 24.42 -7.69
C GLY A 68 -6.45 22.97 -7.29
N LEU A 69 -7.00 22.16 -8.22
CA LEU A 69 -7.21 20.72 -8.02
C LEU A 69 -5.91 19.96 -7.75
N ASP A 70 -4.84 20.29 -8.46
CA ASP A 70 -3.54 19.63 -8.27
C ASP A 70 -2.90 20.04 -6.95
N VAL A 71 -3.09 21.30 -6.53
CA VAL A 71 -2.71 21.74 -5.18
C VAL A 71 -3.47 20.97 -4.10
N ALA A 72 -4.78 20.76 -4.26
CA ALA A 72 -5.57 19.97 -3.32
C ALA A 72 -5.12 18.51 -3.26
N ARG A 73 -4.91 17.87 -4.42
CA ARG A 73 -4.40 16.49 -4.52
C ARG A 73 -3.04 16.35 -3.85
N GLN A 74 -2.11 17.25 -4.14
CA GLN A 74 -0.77 17.21 -3.57
C GLN A 74 -0.78 17.49 -2.07
N SER A 75 -1.61 18.43 -1.61
CA SER A 75 -1.81 18.71 -0.19
C SER A 75 -2.29 17.47 0.57
N LEU A 76 -3.27 16.75 0.03
CA LEU A 76 -3.78 15.52 0.65
C LEU A 76 -2.78 14.36 0.56
N ALA A 77 -2.07 14.21 -0.57
CA ALA A 77 -1.04 13.18 -0.73
C ALA A 77 0.15 13.37 0.22
N ALA A 78 0.43 14.61 0.64
CA ALA A 78 1.47 14.97 1.58
C ALA A 78 1.10 14.73 3.06
N ILE A 79 -0.17 14.39 3.37
CA ILE A 79 -0.59 14.11 4.74
C ILE A 79 0.08 12.83 5.24
N ALA A 80 0.72 12.93 6.40
CA ALA A 80 1.30 11.80 7.12
C ALA A 80 1.16 11.98 8.64
N TYR A 81 0.66 10.96 9.33
CA TYR A 81 0.36 11.01 10.76
C TYR A 81 1.43 10.33 11.61
N GLY A 82 1.69 10.93 12.78
CA GLY A 82 2.53 10.35 13.83
C GLY A 82 4.02 10.20 13.52
N PRO A 83 4.77 9.60 14.47
CA PRO A 83 6.22 9.42 14.37
C PRO A 83 6.63 8.48 13.23
N THR A 84 5.74 7.56 12.81
CA THR A 84 5.99 6.60 11.73
C THR A 84 5.57 7.09 10.34
N LYS A 85 5.11 8.34 10.25
CA LYS A 85 4.69 9.00 9.00
C LYS A 85 3.66 8.18 8.22
N VAL A 86 2.56 7.79 8.86
CA VAL A 86 1.48 7.00 8.25
C VAL A 86 0.76 7.84 7.19
N PRO A 87 0.86 7.52 5.89
CA PRO A 87 0.19 8.28 4.84
C PRO A 87 -1.34 8.19 4.91
N LEU A 88 -2.03 9.14 4.29
CA LEU A 88 -3.49 9.26 4.26
C LEU A 88 -4.21 7.92 3.97
N PHE A 89 -3.86 7.23 2.88
CA PHE A 89 -4.53 5.96 2.53
C PHE A 89 -4.16 4.80 3.46
N ASN A 90 -2.95 4.78 4.04
CA ASN A 90 -2.58 3.79 5.05
C ASN A 90 -3.40 3.99 6.32
N TYR A 91 -3.66 5.25 6.67
CA TYR A 91 -4.50 5.62 7.80
C TYR A 91 -5.96 5.23 7.57
N LEU A 92 -6.54 5.49 6.39
CA LEU A 92 -7.87 5.02 6.03
C LEU A 92 -8.00 3.49 6.10
N LEU A 93 -7.01 2.77 5.57
CA LEU A 93 -6.95 1.32 5.68
C LEU A 93 -6.88 0.86 7.15
N GLN A 94 -6.12 1.55 8.01
CA GLN A 94 -6.08 1.27 9.46
C GLN A 94 -7.45 1.42 10.12
N LEU A 95 -8.20 2.47 9.78
CA LEU A 95 -9.53 2.70 10.34
C LEU A 95 -10.52 1.57 10.02
N THR A 96 -10.38 0.89 8.87
CA THR A 96 -11.23 -0.28 8.55
C THR A 96 -11.11 -1.42 9.56
N ILE A 97 -9.96 -1.53 10.24
CA ILE A 97 -9.73 -2.52 11.30
C ILE A 97 -10.05 -1.96 12.68
N LEU A 98 -9.63 -0.72 12.95
CA LEU A 98 -9.76 -0.12 14.27
C LEU A 98 -11.23 0.23 14.60
N ASN A 99 -12.03 0.55 13.59
CA ASN A 99 -13.46 0.81 13.73
C ASN A 99 -14.27 0.11 12.62
N PRO A 100 -14.48 -1.21 12.71
CA PRO A 100 -15.13 -1.99 11.66
C PRO A 100 -16.58 -1.58 11.41
N SER A 101 -17.25 -0.98 12.41
CA SER A 101 -18.64 -0.51 12.29
C SER A 101 -18.80 0.59 11.24
N SER A 102 -17.75 1.37 10.99
CA SER A 102 -17.72 2.47 10.03
C SER A 102 -16.96 2.10 8.75
N ARG A 103 -16.67 0.82 8.51
CA ARG A 103 -15.89 0.37 7.34
C ARG A 103 -16.46 0.87 6.02
N THR A 104 -17.78 0.85 5.84
CA THR A 104 -18.43 1.35 4.61
C THR A 104 -18.08 2.82 4.36
N LEU A 105 -18.15 3.66 5.40
CA LEU A 105 -17.75 5.07 5.31
C LEU A 105 -16.29 5.21 4.86
N TYR A 106 -15.37 4.44 5.45
CA TYR A 106 -13.95 4.51 5.09
C TYR A 106 -13.68 4.09 3.64
N LEU A 107 -14.42 3.10 3.13
CA LEU A 107 -14.34 2.73 1.72
C LEU A 107 -14.92 3.80 0.80
N ASP A 108 -16.02 4.45 1.18
CA ASP A 108 -16.62 5.51 0.38
C ASP A 108 -15.73 6.76 0.33
N ILE A 109 -15.11 7.12 1.47
CA ILE A 109 -14.07 8.15 1.52
C ILE A 109 -12.90 7.77 0.61
N THR A 110 -12.46 6.51 0.67
CA THR A 110 -11.35 6.01 -0.15
C THR A 110 -11.69 6.07 -1.64
N ARG A 111 -12.90 5.66 -2.06
CA ARG A 111 -13.39 5.76 -3.44
C ARG A 111 -13.42 7.21 -3.90
N PHE A 112 -13.98 8.12 -3.11
CA PHE A 112 -14.00 9.53 -3.45
C PHE A 112 -12.59 10.06 -3.65
N LEU A 113 -11.70 9.89 -2.66
CA LEU A 113 -10.35 10.45 -2.72
C LEU A 113 -9.51 9.85 -3.85
N ALA A 114 -9.52 8.53 -4.02
CA ALA A 114 -8.66 7.84 -4.99
C ALA A 114 -9.24 7.91 -6.42
N LEU A 115 -10.55 7.67 -6.59
CA LEU A 115 -11.15 7.49 -7.91
C LEU A 115 -11.79 8.76 -8.46
N GLU A 116 -12.46 9.56 -7.64
CA GLU A 116 -13.14 10.78 -8.09
C GLU A 116 -12.21 12.00 -8.03
N ALA A 117 -11.62 12.27 -6.86
CA ALA A 117 -10.73 13.39 -6.62
C ALA A 117 -9.32 13.17 -7.21
N LYS A 118 -8.95 11.91 -7.51
CA LYS A 118 -7.65 11.50 -8.05
C LYS A 118 -6.47 11.94 -7.17
N VAL A 119 -6.62 11.80 -5.85
CA VAL A 119 -5.51 11.97 -4.91
C VAL A 119 -4.53 10.81 -5.12
N PRO A 120 -3.23 11.08 -5.33
CA PRO A 120 -2.22 10.03 -5.45
C PRO A 120 -2.26 9.05 -4.28
N CYS A 121 -2.37 7.76 -4.58
CA CYS A 121 -2.55 6.71 -3.58
C CYS A 121 -1.29 5.88 -3.28
N ASP A 122 -0.16 6.29 -3.84
CA ASP A 122 1.07 5.52 -3.84
C ASP A 122 2.12 6.01 -2.83
N SER A 123 1.72 6.94 -1.96
CA SER A 123 2.52 7.43 -0.82
C SER A 123 3.00 6.27 0.04
N LEU A 124 4.24 6.39 0.51
CA LEU A 124 4.94 5.38 1.28
C LEU A 124 5.11 5.83 2.73
N ASP A 125 4.94 4.91 3.66
CA ASP A 125 5.33 5.13 5.05
C ASP A 125 6.85 5.00 5.24
N LEU A 126 7.34 5.14 6.49
CA LEU A 126 8.77 4.96 6.80
C LEU A 126 9.32 3.56 6.42
N ARG A 127 8.47 2.54 6.32
CA ARG A 127 8.85 1.19 5.88
C ARG A 127 8.82 1.03 4.36
N SER A 128 8.70 2.13 3.63
CA SER A 128 8.52 2.13 2.18
C SER A 128 7.31 1.32 1.73
N THR A 129 6.24 1.30 2.52
CA THR A 129 5.03 0.51 2.28
C THR A 129 3.80 1.39 2.04
N SER A 130 3.11 1.16 0.92
CA SER A 130 1.87 1.86 0.55
C SER A 130 0.63 1.16 1.12
N ALA A 131 -0.51 1.86 1.05
CA ALA A 131 -1.80 1.33 1.46
C ALA A 131 -2.17 0.06 0.67
N PHE A 132 -1.91 0.07 -0.64
CA PHE A 132 -2.11 -1.09 -1.50
C PHE A 132 -1.29 -2.31 -1.03
N MET A 133 0.02 -2.13 -0.77
CA MET A 133 0.89 -3.21 -0.29
C MET A 133 0.38 -3.80 1.04
N TYR A 134 -0.12 -2.95 1.95
CA TYR A 134 -0.76 -3.41 3.17
C TYR A 134 -2.07 -4.15 2.92
N ALA A 135 -2.93 -3.62 2.05
CA ALA A 135 -4.23 -4.19 1.74
C ALA A 135 -4.12 -5.62 1.16
N ILE A 136 -3.03 -5.95 0.47
CA ILE A 136 -2.78 -7.28 -0.08
C ILE A 136 -1.85 -8.15 0.79
N SER A 137 -1.31 -7.60 1.88
CA SER A 137 -0.51 -8.34 2.86
C SER A 137 -1.40 -9.13 3.83
N THR A 138 -0.88 -10.22 4.37
CA THR A 138 -1.61 -11.13 5.26
C THR A 138 -1.74 -10.62 6.69
N LYS A 139 -0.96 -9.61 7.09
CA LYS A 139 -1.03 -9.02 8.44
C LYS A 139 -0.87 -7.49 8.43
N PRO A 140 -1.71 -6.75 9.19
CA PRO A 140 -3.00 -7.16 9.75
C PRO A 140 -4.14 -7.18 8.72
N TYR A 141 -3.99 -6.53 7.55
CA TYR A 141 -5.10 -6.13 6.69
C TYR A 141 -5.71 -7.27 5.87
N TRP A 142 -5.14 -7.66 4.74
CA TRP A 142 -5.87 -8.43 3.71
C TRP A 142 -7.29 -7.89 3.54
N ASP A 143 -7.36 -6.73 2.89
CA ASP A 143 -8.60 -6.09 2.49
C ASP A 143 -8.63 -6.04 0.96
N PRO A 144 -9.12 -7.11 0.29
CA PRO A 144 -9.14 -7.15 -1.16
C PRO A 144 -10.05 -6.06 -1.75
N GLU A 145 -11.11 -5.65 -1.06
CA GLU A 145 -11.98 -4.57 -1.55
C GLU A 145 -11.26 -3.22 -1.53
N PHE A 146 -10.52 -2.91 -0.47
CA PHE A 146 -9.66 -1.73 -0.43
C PHE A 146 -8.57 -1.81 -1.51
N ALA A 147 -7.97 -2.99 -1.71
CA ALA A 147 -6.96 -3.22 -2.73
C ALA A 147 -7.49 -3.01 -4.16
N GLU A 148 -8.73 -3.41 -4.46
CA GLU A 148 -9.37 -3.12 -5.75
C GLU A 148 -9.50 -1.62 -5.99
N ILE A 149 -9.96 -0.85 -5.00
CA ILE A 149 -10.08 0.62 -5.14
C ILE A 149 -8.71 1.24 -5.45
N MET A 150 -7.66 0.79 -4.77
CA MET A 150 -6.30 1.28 -5.04
C MET A 150 -5.83 0.90 -6.46
N LEU A 151 -6.11 -0.32 -6.93
CA LEU A 151 -5.76 -0.72 -8.31
C LEU A 151 -6.51 0.08 -9.36
N GLU A 152 -7.80 0.33 -9.15
CA GLU A 152 -8.62 1.20 -10.02
C GLU A 152 -8.10 2.66 -10.02
N ALA A 153 -7.36 3.04 -8.98
CA ALA A 153 -6.65 4.32 -8.87
C ALA A 153 -5.18 4.26 -9.33
N ASP A 154 -4.82 3.28 -10.17
CA ASP A 154 -3.49 3.07 -10.76
C ASP A 154 -2.37 2.68 -9.77
N ALA A 155 -2.72 2.08 -8.62
CA ALA A 155 -1.70 1.53 -7.73
C ALA A 155 -0.90 0.41 -8.41
N THR A 156 0.42 0.42 -8.20
CA THR A 156 1.32 -0.56 -8.82
C THR A 156 1.22 -1.92 -8.12
N VAL A 157 0.71 -2.93 -8.85
CA VAL A 157 0.63 -4.34 -8.39
C VAL A 157 2.00 -4.85 -7.93
N ASN A 158 3.02 -4.65 -8.77
CA ASN A 158 4.36 -5.21 -8.59
C ASN A 158 5.27 -4.32 -7.73
N ARG A 159 4.77 -3.84 -6.58
CA ARG A 159 5.63 -3.34 -5.50
C ARG A 159 5.99 -4.48 -4.56
N ARG A 160 7.08 -4.32 -3.81
CA ARG A 160 7.54 -5.28 -2.80
C ARG A 160 6.39 -5.64 -1.84
N ILE A 161 6.15 -6.92 -1.56
CA ILE A 161 5.08 -7.33 -0.63
C ILE A 161 5.69 -8.23 0.44
N ASP A 162 5.26 -8.02 1.68
CA ASP A 162 5.57 -8.90 2.82
C ASP A 162 4.38 -9.85 3.04
N TYR A 163 4.60 -11.14 2.81
CA TYR A 163 3.64 -12.19 3.15
C TYR A 163 4.14 -12.93 4.39
N SER A 164 3.27 -13.10 5.39
CA SER A 164 3.59 -13.91 6.56
C SER A 164 3.15 -15.37 6.36
N SER A 165 3.90 -16.33 6.89
CA SER A 165 3.48 -17.75 6.96
C SER A 165 2.30 -18.02 7.90
N ASP A 166 1.95 -17.03 8.73
CA ASP A 166 0.91 -17.13 9.74
C ASP A 166 -0.47 -16.86 9.13
N GLY A 167 -1.38 -17.83 9.24
CA GLY A 167 -2.71 -17.76 8.62
C GLY A 167 -2.71 -18.33 7.19
N LYS A 168 -2.64 -19.67 7.11
CA LYS A 168 -2.52 -20.42 5.84
C LYS A 168 -3.58 -20.04 4.80
N LYS A 169 -4.86 -19.98 5.19
CA LYS A 169 -5.97 -19.64 4.28
C LYS A 169 -5.85 -18.22 3.73
N LYS A 170 -5.63 -17.24 4.61
CA LYS A 170 -5.47 -15.83 4.27
C LYS A 170 -4.30 -15.61 3.29
N THR A 171 -3.19 -16.31 3.51
CA THR A 171 -2.02 -16.29 2.61
C THR A 171 -2.34 -16.84 1.24
N ILE A 172 -3.11 -17.93 1.15
CA ILE A 172 -3.52 -18.53 -0.12
C ILE A 172 -4.43 -17.58 -0.90
N ASP A 173 -5.42 -17.00 -0.23
CA ASP A 173 -6.39 -16.10 -0.86
C ASP A 173 -5.67 -14.84 -1.37
N ALA A 174 -4.74 -14.29 -0.58
CA ALA A 174 -3.89 -13.17 -0.99
C ALA A 174 -2.99 -13.50 -2.19
N LEU A 175 -2.33 -14.66 -2.19
CA LEU A 175 -1.48 -15.09 -3.32
C LEU A 175 -2.30 -15.34 -4.59
N LYS A 176 -3.49 -15.94 -4.48
CA LYS A 176 -4.39 -16.14 -5.62
C LYS A 176 -4.83 -14.82 -6.22
N TRP A 177 -5.26 -13.89 -5.37
CA TRP A 177 -5.70 -12.58 -5.81
C TRP A 177 -4.55 -11.81 -6.48
N PHE A 178 -3.37 -11.79 -5.85
CA PHE A 178 -2.18 -11.13 -6.40
C PHE A 178 -1.83 -11.66 -7.79
N LEU A 179 -1.85 -12.99 -7.98
CA LEU A 179 -1.64 -13.62 -9.28
C LEU A 179 -2.71 -13.25 -10.32
N GLN A 180 -3.99 -13.24 -9.93
CA GLN A 180 -5.08 -12.85 -10.82
C GLN A 180 -4.94 -11.42 -11.33
N LYS A 181 -4.30 -10.54 -10.55
CA LYS A 181 -4.05 -9.14 -10.89
C LYS A 181 -2.70 -8.91 -11.60
N GLY A 182 -2.02 -9.97 -12.05
CA GLY A 182 -0.75 -9.86 -12.78
C GLY A 182 0.48 -9.71 -11.89
N GLY A 183 0.37 -10.14 -10.63
CA GLY A 183 1.46 -10.12 -9.67
C GLY A 183 2.66 -10.98 -10.07
N ASP A 184 3.85 -10.39 -9.97
CA ASP A 184 5.13 -11.05 -10.18
C ASP A 184 5.52 -11.89 -8.94
N LEU A 185 5.66 -13.20 -9.13
CA LEU A 185 6.04 -14.12 -8.05
C LEU A 185 7.53 -14.07 -7.70
N ASP A 186 8.34 -13.44 -8.53
CA ASP A 186 9.80 -13.37 -8.39
C ASP A 186 10.28 -12.02 -7.91
N ILE A 187 9.35 -11.08 -7.64
CA ILE A 187 9.67 -9.84 -6.93
C ILE A 187 10.25 -10.17 -5.55
N LYS A 188 11.40 -9.57 -5.25
CA LYS A 188 12.10 -9.78 -3.98
C LYS A 188 11.71 -8.71 -2.98
N ASP A 189 11.50 -9.12 -1.74
CA ASP A 189 11.59 -8.21 -0.61
C ASP A 189 13.05 -7.86 -0.28
N GLY A 190 13.25 -7.04 0.74
CA GLY A 190 14.55 -6.54 1.17
C GLY A 190 15.37 -7.57 1.94
N ASP A 191 14.76 -8.70 2.31
CA ASP A 191 15.43 -9.87 2.83
C ASP A 191 15.65 -10.92 1.70
N GLY A 192 15.34 -10.57 0.45
CA GLY A 192 15.49 -11.42 -0.73
C GLY A 192 14.45 -12.53 -0.86
N VAL A 193 13.37 -12.47 -0.07
CA VAL A 193 12.27 -13.44 -0.10
C VAL A 193 11.30 -13.05 -1.23
N THR A 194 10.87 -14.05 -2.01
CA THR A 194 9.89 -13.86 -3.09
C THR A 194 8.53 -14.44 -2.72
N PRO A 195 7.42 -13.94 -3.29
CA PRO A 195 6.11 -14.58 -3.16
C PRO A 195 6.15 -16.07 -3.56
N ARG A 196 6.95 -16.44 -4.56
CA ARG A 196 7.19 -17.85 -4.94
C ARG A 196 7.75 -18.68 -3.80
N ARG A 197 8.77 -18.18 -3.08
CA ARG A 197 9.40 -18.87 -1.95
C ARG A 197 8.37 -19.13 -0.84
N ILE A 198 7.52 -18.15 -0.56
CA ILE A 198 6.46 -18.24 0.46
C ILE A 198 5.37 -19.22 0.02
N GLY A 199 4.89 -19.09 -1.22
CA GLY A 199 3.93 -20.02 -1.83
C GLY A 199 4.42 -21.46 -1.81
N THR A 200 5.71 -21.69 -2.09
CA THR A 200 6.33 -23.03 -2.08
C THR A 200 6.31 -23.66 -0.68
N ALA A 201 6.51 -22.85 0.37
CA ALA A 201 6.44 -23.34 1.76
C ALA A 201 5.03 -23.84 2.13
N VAL A 202 3.99 -23.34 1.47
CA VAL A 202 2.59 -23.73 1.71
C VAL A 202 2.01 -24.67 0.64
N VAL A 203 2.75 -24.98 -0.44
CA VAL A 203 2.30 -25.84 -1.57
C VAL A 203 1.71 -27.17 -1.11
N ARG A 204 2.36 -27.84 -0.15
CA ARG A 204 1.93 -29.17 0.33
C ARG A 204 0.56 -29.14 1.02
N LEU A 205 0.09 -27.97 1.39
CA LEU A 205 -1.14 -27.76 2.15
C LEU A 205 -2.31 -27.34 1.25
N VAL A 206 -2.06 -27.12 -0.05
CA VAL A 206 -2.99 -26.39 -0.93
C VAL A 206 -3.06 -27.06 -2.30
N PRO A 207 -4.12 -27.83 -2.57
CA PRO A 207 -4.38 -28.37 -3.89
C PRO A 207 -4.38 -27.26 -4.95
N GLY A 208 -3.62 -27.46 -6.03
CA GLY A 208 -3.53 -26.51 -7.14
C GLY A 208 -2.50 -25.38 -6.98
N MET A 209 -1.96 -25.12 -5.78
CA MET A 209 -0.94 -24.09 -5.58
C MET A 209 0.32 -24.34 -6.42
N SER A 210 0.77 -25.60 -6.53
CA SER A 210 1.91 -25.94 -7.40
C SER A 210 1.68 -25.55 -8.85
N ARG A 211 0.44 -25.65 -9.35
CA ARG A 211 0.11 -25.25 -10.73
C ARG A 211 0.13 -23.73 -10.87
N LEU A 212 -0.38 -23.00 -9.88
CA LEU A 212 -0.36 -21.53 -9.85
C LEU A 212 1.08 -20.98 -9.82
N LEU A 213 1.94 -21.55 -8.99
CA LEU A 213 3.34 -21.12 -8.91
C LEU A 213 4.11 -21.45 -10.19
N ASN A 214 3.90 -22.63 -10.78
CA ASN A 214 4.64 -23.06 -11.97
C ASN A 214 4.08 -22.48 -13.28
N GLY A 215 2.80 -22.07 -13.31
CA GLY A 215 2.13 -21.57 -14.50
C GLY A 215 2.55 -20.16 -14.93
N ASN A 216 3.10 -19.34 -14.02
CA ASN A 216 3.47 -17.95 -14.31
C ASN A 216 4.92 -17.78 -14.83
N SER A 217 5.60 -18.88 -15.15
CA SER A 217 7.03 -18.89 -15.51
C SER A 217 7.34 -18.48 -16.97
N ASN A 218 6.36 -18.07 -17.78
CA ASN A 218 6.50 -18.12 -19.25
C ASN A 218 6.05 -16.89 -20.06
N SER A 219 5.84 -15.71 -19.46
CA SER A 219 5.41 -14.50 -20.20
C SER A 219 6.48 -13.41 -20.37
N GLY A 220 7.75 -13.69 -20.05
CA GLY A 220 8.84 -12.69 -20.09
C GLY A 220 10.07 -13.02 -20.94
N ALA A 221 10.07 -14.09 -21.74
CA ALA A 221 11.19 -14.39 -22.64
C ALA A 221 10.96 -13.75 -24.01
N SER A 222 11.51 -12.56 -24.20
CA SER A 222 11.60 -11.86 -25.48
C SER A 222 12.17 -12.79 -26.56
N SER A 223 11.46 -12.88 -27.69
CA SER A 223 11.89 -13.54 -28.91
C SER A 223 13.14 -12.86 -29.48
N ALA A 224 14.32 -13.37 -29.15
CA ALA A 224 15.51 -13.12 -29.93
C ALA A 224 15.41 -13.90 -31.25
N SER A 225 14.93 -13.23 -32.30
CA SER A 225 14.95 -13.75 -33.66
C SER A 225 16.41 -13.86 -34.14
N SER A 226 16.96 -15.07 -34.18
CA SER A 226 18.16 -15.38 -34.94
C SER A 226 17.80 -15.49 -36.44
N GLY A 227 17.98 -14.39 -37.17
CA GLY A 227 17.99 -14.42 -38.64
C GLY A 227 19.27 -15.13 -39.14
N PRO A 228 19.19 -15.91 -40.23
CA PRO A 228 20.35 -16.62 -40.76
C PRO A 228 21.30 -15.64 -41.44
N LYS A 229 22.60 -15.74 -41.14
CA LYS A 229 23.64 -15.10 -41.94
C LYS A 229 23.89 -15.95 -43.19
N LEU A 230 23.70 -15.34 -44.36
CA LEU A 230 24.36 -15.73 -45.60
C LEU A 230 25.84 -15.33 -45.54
#